data_AF-A0AAP9IGD1-F1
#
_entry.id   AF-A0AAP9IGD1-F1
#
_cell.length_a   1.000
_cell.length_b   1.000
_cell.length_c   1.000
_cell.angle_alpha   90.00
_cell.angle_beta   90.00
_cell.angle_gamma   90.00
#
_symmetry.space_group_name_H-M   'P 1'
#
loop_
_entity.id
_entity.type
_entity.pdbx_description
1 polymer ?
#
loop_
_entity_poly.entity_id
_entity_poly.type
_entity_poly.pdbx_seq_one_letter_code
_entity_poly.pdbx_strand_id
1 'polypeptide(L)'
;MLTICKLVDSLHFAKHILIISDVTKNNYTYSLGNSWFFSRREKLVRGRNMDQEIYSFIKRKFKGVGDVWFSYFMMSKISTKHPYIISNYPEPWMNEYIKKEMFLSDPIIVASLARITPFSWDDNDLVTLRAKNQDVFISSVQHDISSGYTFVLHDHDNNVATLSIANHLEDADFEKCMKSHENYLQMLLVNVHEKVMAYQRAIKDQANPPDSSRNVLLSPRETEVLFLVSSGRAYKEVSRILGISEVTVKFHINNSVRKLGVINSRHAITKALELNLFNSLCEPVVMKHMESR
;
A
#
# COMPACT_ATOMS: atom_id res chain seq x y z
N MET A 1 -8.21 21.52 29.34
CA MET A 1 -8.13 21.77 27.89
C MET A 1 -6.66 22.03 27.55
N LEU A 2 -5.89 20.96 27.39
CA LEU A 2 -4.46 21.02 27.04
C LEU A 2 -4.39 20.88 25.53
N THR A 3 -4.04 21.97 24.85
CA THR A 3 -3.89 22.07 23.39
C THR A 3 -2.89 21.05 22.86
N ILE A 4 -3.21 20.37 21.74
CA ILE A 4 -2.35 19.37 21.07
C ILE A 4 -0.93 19.92 20.82
N CYS A 5 -0.77 21.24 20.70
CA CYS A 5 0.52 21.93 20.57
C CYS A 5 1.50 21.77 21.75
N LYS A 6 1.06 21.69 23.02
CA LYS A 6 1.99 21.43 24.15
C LYS A 6 2.40 19.96 24.24
N LEU A 7 1.77 19.08 23.46
CA LEU A 7 1.81 17.63 23.63
C LEU A 7 2.83 16.94 22.72
N VAL A 8 3.20 17.53 21.58
CA VAL A 8 4.13 16.91 20.64
C VAL A 8 5.60 17.33 20.88
N ASP A 9 5.85 18.48 21.51
CA ASP A 9 7.19 18.88 22.01
C ASP A 9 7.77 17.85 23.01
N SER A 10 6.91 17.11 23.71
CA SER A 10 7.30 16.05 24.65
C SER A 10 7.88 14.79 23.97
N LEU A 11 7.65 14.59 22.67
CA LEU A 11 8.17 13.44 21.91
C LEU A 11 9.67 13.55 21.61
N HIS A 12 10.27 14.73 21.72
CA HIS A 12 11.71 14.94 21.52
C HIS A 12 12.57 14.46 22.71
N PHE A 13 11.98 14.21 23.89
CA PHE A 13 12.73 13.95 25.13
C PHE A 13 12.69 12.50 25.67
N ALA A 14 11.90 11.60 25.10
CA ALA A 14 11.83 10.22 25.61
C ALA A 14 12.92 9.30 25.03
N LYS A 15 14.19 9.57 25.37
CA LYS A 15 15.25 8.55 25.37
C LYS A 15 15.26 7.86 26.73
N HIS A 16 15.21 6.53 26.70
CA HIS A 16 15.35 5.57 27.80
C HIS A 16 14.11 5.24 28.67
N ILE A 17 13.85 3.92 28.73
CA ILE A 17 13.56 3.10 29.91
C ILE A 17 12.13 2.50 30.12
N LEU A 18 12.20 1.17 30.24
CA LEU A 18 11.41 0.15 30.95
C LEU A 18 10.11 -0.44 30.38
N ILE A 19 10.27 -1.73 30.06
CA ILE A 19 9.27 -2.80 30.05
C ILE A 19 8.65 -2.91 31.45
N ILE A 20 7.32 -2.74 31.55
CA ILE A 20 6.51 -3.40 32.57
C ILE A 20 5.21 -3.86 31.90
N SER A 21 4.97 -5.16 32.03
CA SER A 21 3.74 -5.88 31.76
C SER A 21 2.62 -5.40 32.67
N ASP A 22 1.42 -5.15 32.13
CA ASP A 22 0.23 -5.76 32.71
C ASP A 22 -0.92 -5.84 31.70
N VAL A 23 -1.60 -6.99 31.75
CA VAL A 23 -2.73 -7.37 30.93
C VAL A 23 -3.98 -6.99 31.71
N THR A 24 -4.92 -6.25 31.12
CA THR A 24 -6.36 -6.57 31.25
C THR A 24 -7.24 -5.71 30.34
N LYS A 25 -8.04 -6.43 29.53
CA LYS A 25 -9.42 -6.15 29.10
C LYS A 25 -9.72 -4.80 28.43
N ASN A 26 -9.75 -4.81 27.09
CA ASN A 26 -11.00 -4.61 26.33
C ASN A 26 -10.80 -5.02 24.87
N ASN A 27 -11.49 -6.09 24.47
CA ASN A 27 -11.46 -6.70 23.15
C ASN A 27 -12.46 -5.99 22.22
N TYR A 28 -12.00 -5.29 21.19
CA TYR A 28 -12.80 -5.05 19.99
C TYR A 28 -11.89 -5.07 18.76
N THR A 29 -11.91 -6.19 18.03
CA THR A 29 -11.28 -6.35 16.73
C THR A 29 -12.21 -7.19 15.87
N TYR A 30 -12.88 -6.60 14.90
CA TYR A 30 -13.73 -7.34 13.98
C TYR A 30 -13.39 -7.04 12.52
N SER A 31 -13.14 -8.14 11.80
CA SER A 31 -13.07 -8.26 10.35
C SER A 31 -14.47 -8.51 9.80
N LEU A 32 -14.90 -7.76 8.80
CA LEU A 32 -16.06 -8.11 7.97
C LEU A 32 -15.62 -8.98 6.79
N GLY A 33 -16.31 -10.11 6.58
CA GLY A 33 -16.36 -10.83 5.30
C GLY A 33 -16.16 -12.35 5.35
N ASN A 34 -17.18 -13.10 5.78
CA ASN A 34 -17.28 -14.55 5.51
C ASN A 34 -17.95 -14.78 4.14
N SER A 35 -17.22 -15.42 3.21
CA SER A 35 -17.70 -16.52 2.36
C SER A 35 -16.48 -17.20 1.72
N TRP A 36 -16.60 -18.49 1.41
CA TRP A 36 -15.58 -19.47 0.96
C TRP A 36 -14.87 -20.27 2.09
N PHE A 37 -15.30 -21.53 2.21
CA PHE A 37 -15.16 -22.46 3.32
C PHE A 37 -13.90 -23.37 3.26
N PHE A 38 -13.42 -23.74 4.45
CA PHE A 38 -12.48 -24.83 4.85
C PHE A 38 -11.02 -24.86 4.33
N SER A 39 -10.16 -24.10 5.03
CA SER A 39 -8.68 -24.27 5.19
C SER A 39 -8.07 -23.07 5.98
N ARG A 40 -8.85 -21.99 6.16
CA ARG A 40 -8.40 -20.61 6.46
C ARG A 40 -8.19 -20.23 7.94
N ARG A 41 -8.45 -21.11 8.90
CA ARG A 41 -8.58 -20.73 10.33
C ARG A 41 -7.28 -20.20 10.96
N GLU A 42 -6.14 -20.76 10.58
CA GLU A 42 -4.83 -20.38 11.14
C GLU A 42 -4.29 -19.06 10.54
N LYS A 43 -4.50 -18.84 9.23
CA LYS A 43 -4.17 -17.58 8.53
C LYS A 43 -4.97 -16.39 9.08
N LEU A 44 -6.23 -16.59 9.45
CA LEU A 44 -7.11 -15.56 10.03
C LEU A 44 -6.74 -15.19 11.48
N VAL A 45 -6.19 -16.12 12.26
CA VAL A 45 -5.72 -15.83 13.63
C VAL A 45 -4.42 -15.03 13.60
N ARG A 46 -3.47 -15.39 12.71
CA ARG A 46 -2.20 -14.66 12.57
C ARG A 46 -2.35 -13.28 11.95
N GLY A 47 -3.20 -13.11 10.94
CA GLY A 47 -3.51 -11.78 10.38
C GLY A 47 -4.04 -10.81 11.44
N ARG A 48 -4.94 -11.31 12.32
CA ARG A 48 -5.45 -10.52 13.46
C ARG A 48 -4.38 -10.08 14.45
N ASN A 49 -3.32 -10.88 14.65
CA ASN A 49 -2.22 -10.48 15.53
C ASN A 49 -1.38 -9.36 14.88
N MET A 50 -1.10 -9.45 13.58
CA MET A 50 -0.32 -8.43 12.86
C MET A 50 -1.03 -7.08 12.82
N ASP A 51 -2.34 -7.08 12.54
CA ASP A 51 -3.16 -5.87 12.54
C ASP A 51 -3.11 -5.17 13.91
N GLN A 52 -3.20 -5.95 15.00
CA GLN A 52 -3.07 -5.45 16.37
C GLN A 52 -1.66 -4.93 16.69
N GLU A 53 -0.62 -5.56 16.19
CA GLU A 53 0.75 -5.10 16.36
C GLU A 53 1.02 -3.78 15.61
N ILE A 54 0.45 -3.61 14.41
CA ILE A 54 0.53 -2.36 13.64
C ILE A 54 -0.28 -1.26 14.35
N TYR A 55 -1.52 -1.55 14.71
CA TYR A 55 -2.38 -0.64 15.46
C TYR A 55 -1.69 -0.15 16.75
N SER A 56 -1.16 -1.09 17.55
CA SER A 56 -0.47 -0.79 18.79
C SER A 56 0.82 -0.01 18.54
N PHE A 57 1.52 -0.28 17.44
CA PHE A 57 2.72 0.48 17.06
C PHE A 57 2.37 1.94 16.78
N ILE A 58 1.34 2.21 15.97
CA ILE A 58 0.88 3.58 15.67
C ILE A 58 0.40 4.26 16.95
N LYS A 59 -0.50 3.61 17.71
CA LYS A 59 -1.08 4.15 18.93
C LYS A 59 -0.02 4.54 19.97
N ARG A 60 1.06 3.75 20.11
CA ARG A 60 2.18 4.09 21.02
C ARG A 60 2.92 5.36 20.62
N LYS A 61 2.95 5.71 19.33
CA LYS A 61 3.61 6.94 18.84
C LYS A 61 2.82 8.20 19.17
N PHE A 62 1.51 8.04 19.41
CA PHE A 62 0.63 9.09 19.94
C PHE A 62 0.43 9.00 21.46
N LYS A 63 1.17 8.14 22.17
CA LYS A 63 1.06 8.03 23.64
C LYS A 63 1.47 9.37 24.26
N GLY A 64 0.58 9.92 25.09
CA GLY A 64 0.79 11.22 25.72
C GLY A 64 0.32 12.41 24.88
N VAL A 65 -0.22 12.20 23.66
CA VAL A 65 -0.78 13.26 22.80
C VAL A 65 -2.29 13.45 23.01
N GLY A 66 -2.96 12.54 23.73
CA GLY A 66 -4.40 12.51 23.91
C GLY A 66 -5.08 11.51 22.99
N ASP A 67 -6.42 11.52 22.95
CA ASP A 67 -7.20 10.66 22.05
C ASP A 67 -7.18 11.24 20.64
N VAL A 68 -6.30 10.68 19.81
CA VAL A 68 -6.14 11.06 18.40
C VAL A 68 -6.83 10.04 17.53
N TRP A 69 -7.66 10.50 16.61
CA TRP A 69 -8.24 9.67 15.57
C TRP A 69 -7.31 9.57 14.37
N PHE A 70 -6.93 8.35 14.00
CA PHE A 70 -6.03 8.06 12.91
C PHE A 70 -6.51 6.90 12.05
N SER A 71 -6.09 6.90 10.80
CA SER A 71 -6.25 5.80 9.86
C SER A 71 -4.97 5.64 9.04
N TYR A 72 -4.40 4.45 9.09
CA TYR A 72 -3.48 3.98 8.06
C TYR A 72 -4.29 3.29 6.97
N PHE A 73 -4.14 3.75 5.73
CA PHE A 73 -4.81 3.17 4.57
C PHE A 73 -3.77 2.83 3.51
N MET A 74 -3.88 1.65 2.91
CA MET A 74 -3.05 1.23 1.79
C MET A 74 -3.89 0.58 0.70
N MET A 75 -3.64 0.94 -0.56
CA MET A 75 -4.35 0.38 -1.71
C MET A 75 -3.42 0.26 -2.92
N SER A 76 -3.55 -0.83 -3.67
CA SER A 76 -2.90 -0.96 -4.97
C SER A 76 -3.56 -0.04 -6.00
N LYS A 77 -2.76 0.73 -6.73
CA LYS A 77 -3.24 1.59 -7.83
C LYS A 77 -3.72 0.80 -9.04
N ILE A 78 -3.30 -0.46 -9.16
CA ILE A 78 -3.66 -1.36 -10.27
C ILE A 78 -4.91 -2.16 -9.93
N SER A 79 -5.06 -2.59 -8.67
CA SER A 79 -6.19 -3.39 -8.19
C SER A 79 -6.82 -2.76 -6.96
N THR A 80 -7.72 -1.81 -7.18
CA THR A 80 -8.37 -0.99 -6.15
C THR A 80 -9.42 -1.70 -5.29
N LYS A 81 -9.62 -3.02 -5.46
CA LYS A 81 -10.76 -3.75 -4.87
C LYS A 81 -10.64 -4.06 -3.37
N HIS A 82 -9.43 -4.02 -2.80
CA HIS A 82 -9.20 -4.48 -1.42
C HIS A 82 -8.17 -3.59 -0.71
N PRO A 83 -8.59 -2.44 -0.16
CA PRO A 83 -7.70 -1.65 0.68
C PRO A 83 -7.37 -2.39 1.98
N TYR A 84 -6.16 -2.18 2.49
CA TYR A 84 -5.76 -2.60 3.81
C TYR A 84 -5.78 -1.38 4.74
N ILE A 85 -6.62 -1.45 5.78
CA ILE A 85 -6.92 -0.31 6.65
C ILE A 85 -6.70 -0.69 8.11
N ILE A 86 -5.95 0.15 8.83
CA ILE A 86 -5.78 0.08 10.29
C ILE A 86 -6.18 1.45 10.85
N SER A 87 -7.29 1.51 11.59
CA SER A 87 -7.87 2.76 12.07
C SER A 87 -8.41 2.61 13.49
N ASN A 88 -8.53 3.73 14.21
CA ASN A 88 -9.29 3.84 15.46
C ASN A 88 -10.54 4.74 15.35
N TYR A 89 -10.99 5.05 14.13
CA TYR A 89 -12.28 5.70 13.91
C TYR A 89 -13.45 4.86 14.45
N PRO A 90 -14.62 5.47 14.72
CA PRO A 90 -15.79 4.75 15.22
C PRO A 90 -16.15 3.54 14.36
N GLU A 91 -16.39 2.40 15.00
CA GLU A 91 -16.70 1.14 14.31
C GLU A 91 -17.93 1.25 13.37
N PRO A 92 -19.04 1.89 13.75
CA PRO A 92 -20.19 2.05 12.84
C PRO A 92 -19.81 2.76 11.53
N TRP A 93 -18.99 3.79 11.63
CA TRP A 93 -18.49 4.54 10.48
C TRP A 93 -17.61 3.68 9.59
N MET A 94 -16.61 3.00 10.16
CA MET A 94 -15.69 2.15 9.38
C MET A 94 -16.42 1.01 8.66
N ASN A 95 -17.43 0.42 9.30
CA ASN A 95 -18.26 -0.62 8.70
C ASN A 95 -19.03 -0.11 7.48
N GLU A 96 -19.60 1.10 7.57
CA GLU A 96 -20.27 1.75 6.44
C GLU A 96 -19.30 2.09 5.31
N TYR A 97 -18.18 2.73 5.66
CA TYR A 97 -17.13 3.17 4.73
C TYR A 97 -16.61 2.01 3.87
N ILE A 98 -16.33 0.87 4.50
CA ILE A 98 -15.85 -0.33 3.80
C ILE A 98 -16.97 -0.99 2.99
N LYS A 99 -18.16 -1.17 3.59
CA LYS A 99 -19.29 -1.88 2.96
C LYS A 99 -19.78 -1.18 1.70
N LYS A 100 -19.79 0.16 1.70
CA LYS A 100 -20.20 0.99 0.57
C LYS A 100 -19.06 1.32 -0.40
N GLU A 101 -17.86 0.78 -0.17
CA GLU A 101 -16.65 1.05 -0.98
C GLU A 101 -16.35 2.56 -1.13
N MET A 102 -16.61 3.34 -0.08
CA MET A 102 -16.52 4.80 -0.10
C MET A 102 -15.11 5.32 -0.39
N PHE A 103 -14.09 4.51 -0.14
CA PHE A 103 -12.70 4.82 -0.46
C PHE A 103 -12.42 5.03 -1.96
N LEU A 104 -13.28 4.55 -2.86
CA LEU A 104 -13.15 4.78 -4.30
C LEU A 104 -13.48 6.22 -4.71
N SER A 105 -14.36 6.87 -3.96
CA SER A 105 -14.81 8.25 -4.21
C SER A 105 -14.37 9.23 -3.13
N ASP A 106 -13.71 8.76 -2.06
CA ASP A 106 -13.18 9.60 -0.98
C ASP A 106 -12.21 10.66 -1.54
N PRO A 107 -12.54 11.97 -1.42
CA PRO A 107 -11.68 13.06 -1.86
C PRO A 107 -10.25 13.00 -1.28
N ILE A 108 -10.08 12.52 -0.05
CA ILE A 108 -8.78 12.40 0.61
C ILE A 108 -7.93 11.33 -0.07
N ILE A 109 -8.54 10.19 -0.41
CA ILE A 109 -7.85 9.10 -1.13
C ILE A 109 -7.57 9.50 -2.58
N VAL A 110 -8.55 10.09 -3.27
CA VAL A 110 -8.40 10.60 -4.64
C VAL A 110 -7.27 11.63 -4.73
N ALA A 111 -7.22 12.56 -3.77
CA ALA A 111 -6.15 13.54 -3.70
C ALA A 111 -4.79 12.89 -3.44
N SER A 112 -4.72 11.89 -2.56
CA SER A 112 -3.50 11.13 -2.24
C SER A 112 -2.95 10.37 -3.45
N LEU A 113 -3.79 9.94 -4.39
CA LEU A 113 -3.33 9.32 -5.64
C LEU A 113 -2.57 10.31 -6.54
N ALA A 114 -2.84 11.61 -6.42
CA ALA A 114 -2.29 12.65 -7.29
C ALA A 114 -1.18 13.50 -6.64
N ARG A 115 -0.78 13.22 -5.39
CA ARG A 115 0.22 14.01 -4.65
C ARG A 115 1.17 13.14 -3.86
N ILE A 116 2.33 13.70 -3.51
CA ILE A 116 3.35 13.05 -2.67
C ILE A 116 3.64 13.82 -1.37
N THR A 117 3.14 15.06 -1.25
CA THR A 117 3.30 15.89 -0.07
C THR A 117 2.11 15.71 0.89
N PRO A 118 2.34 15.84 2.21
CA PRO A 118 1.25 15.94 3.17
C PRO A 118 0.34 17.13 2.89
N PHE A 119 -0.90 17.07 3.38
CA PHE A 119 -1.89 18.10 3.09
C PHE A 119 -2.97 18.21 4.18
N SER A 120 -3.50 19.43 4.35
CA SER A 120 -4.67 19.68 5.19
C SER A 120 -5.93 19.27 4.44
N TRP A 121 -6.90 18.68 5.13
CA TRP A 121 -8.18 18.35 4.49
C TRP A 121 -8.93 19.60 4.06
N ASP A 122 -8.63 20.75 4.66
CA ASP A 122 -9.28 22.04 4.41
C ASP A 122 -8.58 22.86 3.32
N ASP A 123 -7.59 22.27 2.62
CA ASP A 123 -6.99 22.87 1.44
C ASP A 123 -8.05 23.17 0.36
N ASN A 124 -8.00 24.36 -0.24
CA ASN A 124 -8.98 24.83 -1.24
C ASN A 124 -9.15 23.86 -2.42
N ASP A 125 -8.09 23.17 -2.83
CA ASP A 125 -8.13 22.19 -3.92
C ASP A 125 -9.00 20.96 -3.58
N LEU A 126 -9.10 20.62 -2.29
CA LEU A 126 -9.96 19.54 -1.80
C LEU A 126 -11.41 19.97 -1.70
N VAL A 127 -11.70 21.25 -1.45
CA VAL A 127 -13.06 21.77 -1.38
C VAL A 127 -13.82 21.48 -2.68
N THR A 128 -13.16 21.61 -3.83
CA THR A 128 -13.74 21.30 -5.14
C THR A 128 -13.99 19.80 -5.33
N LEU A 129 -13.09 18.94 -4.84
CA LEU A 129 -13.25 17.49 -4.88
C LEU A 129 -14.36 17.00 -3.93
N ARG A 130 -14.46 17.58 -2.74
CA ARG A 130 -15.54 17.34 -1.75
C ARG A 130 -16.90 17.69 -2.33
N ALA A 131 -17.02 18.82 -3.04
CA ALA A 131 -18.27 19.25 -3.65
C ALA A 131 -18.83 18.23 -4.65
N LYS A 132 -17.96 17.43 -5.30
CA LYS A 132 -18.34 16.37 -6.25
C LYS A 132 -18.68 15.03 -5.60
N ASN A 133 -18.17 14.75 -4.40
CA ASN A 133 -18.28 13.45 -3.71
C ASN A 133 -18.68 13.66 -2.22
N GLN A 134 -19.87 14.21 -1.99
CA GLN A 134 -20.31 14.68 -0.67
C GLN A 134 -20.66 13.56 0.32
N ASP A 135 -21.02 12.37 -0.17
CA ASP A 135 -21.59 11.29 0.65
C ASP A 135 -20.65 10.80 1.75
N VAL A 136 -19.34 10.74 1.47
CA VAL A 136 -18.32 10.34 2.46
C VAL A 136 -18.25 11.35 3.61
N PHE A 137 -18.28 12.64 3.29
CA PHE A 137 -18.10 13.70 4.27
C PHE A 137 -19.36 13.97 5.09
N ILE A 138 -20.53 13.88 4.48
CA ILE A 138 -21.82 14.02 5.19
C ILE A 138 -21.95 12.92 6.26
N SER A 139 -21.56 11.70 5.92
CA SER A 139 -21.61 10.58 6.86
C SER A 139 -20.49 10.65 7.90
N SER A 140 -19.27 11.08 7.53
CA SER A 140 -18.15 11.20 8.47
C SER A 140 -18.35 12.29 9.53
N VAL A 141 -19.02 13.39 9.19
CA VAL A 141 -19.34 14.48 10.13
C VAL A 141 -20.28 14.02 11.26
N GLN A 142 -21.19 13.08 11.01
CA GLN A 142 -22.05 12.49 12.06
C GLN A 142 -21.26 11.71 13.12
N HIS A 143 -19.98 11.47 12.82
CA HIS A 143 -19.04 10.77 13.67
C HIS A 143 -17.86 11.68 14.05
N ASP A 144 -18.01 13.02 14.04
CA ASP A 144 -16.98 14.01 14.40
C ASP A 144 -15.69 13.97 13.55
N ILE A 145 -15.75 13.44 12.32
CA ILE A 145 -14.63 13.41 11.37
C ILE A 145 -14.90 14.45 10.28
N SER A 146 -14.50 15.70 10.54
CA SER A 146 -14.83 16.87 9.70
C SER A 146 -13.61 17.62 9.15
N SER A 147 -12.45 17.51 9.82
CA SER A 147 -11.19 18.11 9.38
C SER A 147 -10.02 17.22 9.82
N GLY A 148 -8.84 17.43 9.25
CA GLY A 148 -7.71 16.55 9.48
C GLY A 148 -6.52 16.85 8.58
N TYR A 149 -5.51 15.99 8.67
CA TYR A 149 -4.27 16.10 7.91
C TYR A 149 -3.85 14.71 7.42
N THR A 150 -3.42 14.60 6.17
CA THR A 150 -3.03 13.32 5.57
C THR A 150 -1.61 13.38 5.05
N PHE A 151 -0.84 12.36 5.41
CA PHE A 151 0.51 12.09 4.92
C PHE A 151 0.42 11.02 3.84
N VAL A 152 1.25 11.14 2.80
CA VAL A 152 1.18 10.28 1.61
C VAL A 152 2.51 9.58 1.35
N LEU A 153 2.43 8.34 0.91
CA LEU A 153 3.56 7.51 0.49
C LEU A 153 3.14 6.69 -0.72
N HIS A 154 4.05 6.58 -1.70
CA HIS A 154 3.89 5.68 -2.84
C HIS A 154 5.08 4.72 -2.83
N ASP A 155 4.81 3.42 -2.93
CA ASP A 155 5.85 2.39 -2.86
C ASP A 155 6.24 1.85 -4.25
N HIS A 156 7.24 0.95 -4.27
CA HIS A 156 7.71 0.30 -5.49
C HIS A 156 6.74 -0.76 -6.03
N ASP A 157 5.79 -1.25 -5.21
CA ASP A 157 4.78 -2.25 -5.57
C ASP A 157 3.50 -1.61 -6.13
N ASN A 158 3.58 -0.32 -6.49
CA ASN A 158 2.48 0.46 -7.06
C ASN A 158 1.30 0.64 -6.10
N ASN A 159 1.58 0.65 -4.80
CA ASN A 159 0.61 1.02 -3.78
C ASN A 159 0.67 2.52 -3.49
N VAL A 160 -0.47 3.06 -3.08
CA VAL A 160 -0.57 4.29 -2.32
C VAL A 160 -0.83 3.93 -0.86
N ALA A 161 -0.08 4.52 0.05
CA ALA A 161 -0.26 4.41 1.49
C ALA A 161 -0.43 5.80 2.10
N THR A 162 -1.29 5.90 3.11
CA THR A 162 -1.58 7.17 3.79
C THR A 162 -1.64 6.97 5.28
N LEU A 163 -1.24 8.01 6.02
CA LEU A 163 -1.54 8.17 7.44
C LEU A 163 -2.41 9.43 7.56
N SER A 164 -3.69 9.21 7.85
CA SER A 164 -4.69 10.25 8.01
C SER A 164 -4.95 10.48 9.49
N ILE A 165 -4.88 11.72 9.95
CA ILE A 165 -5.13 12.12 11.34
C ILE A 165 -6.31 13.10 11.34
N ALA A 166 -7.40 12.76 12.04
CA ALA A 166 -8.59 13.60 12.12
C ALA A 166 -8.52 14.56 13.31
N ASN A 167 -8.99 15.78 13.12
CA ASN A 167 -9.14 16.80 14.15
C ASN A 167 -10.50 16.65 14.87
N HIS A 168 -10.68 15.51 15.53
CA HIS A 168 -11.92 15.09 16.20
C HIS A 168 -12.47 16.08 17.25
N LEU A 169 -11.60 16.88 17.87
CA LEU A 169 -11.98 17.80 18.96
C LEU A 169 -11.99 19.27 18.51
N GLU A 170 -11.94 19.53 17.20
CA GLU A 170 -11.92 20.87 16.61
C GLU A 170 -10.83 21.78 17.22
N ASP A 171 -9.64 21.23 17.47
CA ASP A 171 -8.52 22.02 18.00
C ASP A 171 -8.08 23.03 16.94
N ALA A 172 -8.21 24.32 17.24
CA ALA A 172 -7.86 25.42 16.33
C ALA A 172 -6.35 25.46 16.01
N ASP A 173 -5.51 24.93 16.90
CA ASP A 173 -4.06 24.85 16.70
C ASP A 173 -3.64 23.53 15.99
N PHE A 174 -4.59 22.66 15.64
CA PHE A 174 -4.32 21.34 15.05
C PHE A 174 -3.44 21.41 13.82
N GLU A 175 -3.79 22.24 12.83
CA GLU A 175 -3.05 22.31 11.57
C GLU A 175 -1.62 22.82 11.79
N LYS A 176 -1.47 23.82 12.66
CA LYS A 176 -0.15 24.34 13.05
C LYS A 176 0.68 23.25 13.72
N CYS A 177 0.07 22.45 14.59
CA CYS A 177 0.73 21.31 15.23
C CYS A 177 1.18 20.27 14.19
N MET A 178 0.29 19.86 13.27
CA MET A 178 0.61 18.90 12.21
C MET A 178 1.79 19.38 11.35
N LYS A 179 1.77 20.65 10.93
CA LYS A 179 2.85 21.28 10.16
C LYS A 179 4.18 21.30 10.92
N SER A 180 4.17 21.66 12.20
CA SER A 180 5.40 21.68 13.02
C SER A 180 6.03 20.29 13.22
N HIS A 181 5.25 19.22 13.06
CA HIS A 181 5.70 17.83 13.24
C HIS A 181 5.67 17.00 11.95
N GLU A 182 5.56 17.66 10.80
CA GLU A 182 5.31 17.02 9.52
C GLU A 182 6.40 15.98 9.18
N ASN A 183 7.66 16.32 9.43
CA ASN A 183 8.80 15.42 9.19
C ASN A 183 8.72 14.13 10.00
N TYR A 184 8.35 14.23 11.28
CA TYR A 184 8.21 13.07 12.16
C TYR A 184 7.04 12.19 11.72
N LEU A 185 5.90 12.80 11.40
CA LEU A 185 4.68 12.09 11.01
C LEU A 185 4.82 11.44 9.62
N GLN A 186 5.52 12.09 8.69
CA GLN A 186 5.88 11.49 7.41
C GLN A 186 6.79 10.27 7.61
N MET A 187 7.80 10.39 8.47
CA MET A 187 8.68 9.26 8.79
C MET A 187 7.93 8.15 9.55
N LEU A 188 6.93 8.50 10.37
CA LEU A 188 6.05 7.52 11.00
C LEU A 188 5.29 6.70 9.94
N LEU A 189 4.72 7.34 8.92
CA LEU A 189 4.06 6.64 7.80
C LEU A 189 5.02 5.67 7.11
N VAL A 190 6.25 6.10 6.80
CA VAL A 190 7.27 5.23 6.19
C VAL A 190 7.54 3.99 7.04
N ASN A 191 7.75 4.16 8.35
CA ASN A 191 8.02 3.05 9.26
C ASN A 191 6.83 2.09 9.43
N VAL A 192 5.60 2.62 9.48
CA VAL A 192 4.38 1.82 9.52
C VAL A 192 4.25 1.00 8.24
N HIS A 193 4.44 1.64 7.10
CA HIS A 193 4.33 1.00 5.80
C HIS A 193 5.37 -0.09 5.61
N GLU A 194 6.65 0.13 5.97
CA GLU A 194 7.67 -0.93 5.90
C GLU A 194 7.30 -2.14 6.77
N LYS A 195 6.74 -1.91 7.96
CA LYS A 195 6.28 -2.99 8.84
C LYS A 195 5.12 -3.78 8.22
N VAL A 196 4.17 -3.09 7.57
CA VAL A 196 3.07 -3.71 6.81
C VAL A 196 3.61 -4.55 5.66
N MET A 197 4.53 -3.99 4.86
CA MET A 197 5.13 -4.69 3.72
C MET A 197 5.95 -5.91 4.15
N ALA A 198 6.71 -5.81 5.25
CA ALA A 198 7.41 -6.95 5.84
C ALA A 198 6.45 -8.10 6.21
N TYR A 199 5.31 -7.78 6.84
CA TYR A 199 4.30 -8.81 7.14
C TYR A 199 3.65 -9.40 5.89
N GLN A 200 3.35 -8.57 4.89
CA GLN A 200 2.79 -9.06 3.63
C GLN A 200 3.75 -9.98 2.88
N ARG A 201 5.05 -9.65 2.85
CA ARG A 201 6.11 -10.52 2.31
C ARG A 201 6.15 -11.85 3.06
N ALA A 202 6.21 -11.81 4.40
CA ALA A 202 6.22 -13.02 5.23
C ALA A 202 4.98 -13.92 5.01
N ILE A 203 3.79 -13.34 4.83
CA ILE A 203 2.56 -14.09 4.51
C ILE A 203 2.65 -14.69 3.11
N LYS A 204 3.13 -13.93 2.12
CA LYS A 204 3.30 -14.40 0.73
C LYS A 204 4.30 -15.55 0.69
N ASP A 205 5.47 -15.42 1.31
CA ASP A 205 6.52 -16.45 1.33
C ASP A 205 6.06 -17.74 2.04
N GLN A 206 5.15 -17.65 3.01
CA GLN A 206 4.56 -18.83 3.67
C GLN A 206 3.41 -19.45 2.88
N ALA A 207 2.58 -18.63 2.23
CA ALA A 207 1.49 -19.12 1.36
C ALA A 207 2.03 -19.72 0.07
N ASN A 208 3.19 -19.23 -0.36
CA ASN A 208 3.96 -19.63 -1.51
C ASN A 208 5.38 -19.93 -1.02
N PRO A 209 5.61 -21.06 -0.32
CA PRO A 209 6.97 -21.50 -0.03
C PRO A 209 7.78 -21.45 -1.32
N PRO A 210 9.11 -21.23 -1.25
CA PRO A 210 9.99 -21.27 -2.42
C PRO A 210 10.04 -22.71 -2.92
N ASP A 211 8.94 -23.15 -3.51
CA ASP A 211 8.89 -24.28 -4.37
C ASP A 211 9.70 -23.83 -5.58
N SER A 212 10.85 -24.45 -5.75
CA SER A 212 11.75 -24.34 -6.89
C SER A 212 11.04 -24.49 -8.27
N SER A 213 9.74 -24.79 -8.28
CA SER A 213 8.84 -24.79 -9.42
C SER A 213 8.37 -23.39 -9.87
N ARG A 214 8.28 -22.37 -8.98
CA ARG A 214 7.84 -21.01 -9.38
C ARG A 214 8.93 -20.17 -10.05
N ASN A 215 10.20 -20.50 -9.80
CA ASN A 215 11.34 -19.81 -10.41
C ASN A 215 11.61 -20.20 -11.87
N VAL A 216 10.76 -21.01 -12.51
CA VAL A 216 10.90 -21.34 -13.94
C VAL A 216 9.54 -21.33 -14.68
N LEU A 217 8.69 -20.33 -14.43
CA LEU A 217 7.51 -20.10 -15.29
C LEU A 217 7.94 -19.83 -16.74
N LEU A 218 9.03 -19.08 -16.91
CA LEU A 218 9.70 -18.85 -18.18
C LEU A 218 11.17 -19.26 -18.05
N SER A 219 11.73 -19.84 -19.10
CA SER A 219 13.18 -20.02 -19.21
C SER A 219 13.88 -18.66 -19.31
N PRO A 220 15.18 -18.56 -18.98
CA PRO A 220 15.93 -17.31 -19.10
C PRO A 220 15.80 -16.68 -20.50
N ARG A 221 15.80 -17.52 -21.55
CA ARG A 221 15.67 -17.06 -22.94
C ARG A 221 14.26 -16.57 -23.29
N GLU A 222 13.24 -17.21 -22.75
CA GLU A 222 11.85 -16.75 -22.88
C GLU A 222 11.65 -15.40 -22.18
N THR A 223 12.19 -15.23 -20.98
CA THR A 223 12.16 -13.97 -20.23
C THR A 223 12.88 -12.85 -20.99
N GLU A 224 14.10 -13.11 -21.47
CA GLU A 224 14.90 -12.13 -22.21
C GLU A 224 14.21 -11.67 -23.50
N VAL A 225 13.67 -12.62 -24.28
CA VAL A 225 12.90 -12.31 -25.49
C VAL A 225 11.65 -11.50 -25.16
N LEU A 226 10.89 -11.91 -24.13
CA LEU A 226 9.66 -11.23 -23.74
C LEU A 226 9.92 -9.81 -23.21
N PHE A 227 11.05 -9.59 -22.53
CA PHE A 227 11.51 -8.29 -22.05
C PHE A 227 11.91 -7.33 -23.17
N LEU A 228 12.66 -7.81 -24.17
CA LEU A 228 13.03 -6.96 -25.31
C LEU A 228 11.79 -6.55 -26.12
N VAL A 229 10.82 -7.46 -26.27
CA VAL A 229 9.54 -7.14 -26.93
C VAL A 229 8.69 -6.20 -26.08
N SER A 230 8.67 -6.33 -24.74
CA SER A 230 7.96 -5.38 -23.86
C SER A 230 8.54 -3.97 -23.93
N SER A 231 9.83 -3.85 -24.22
CA SER A 231 10.53 -2.58 -24.47
C SER A 231 10.26 -1.99 -25.86
N GLY A 232 9.33 -2.55 -26.62
CA GLY A 232 8.91 -2.05 -27.94
C GLY A 232 9.77 -2.50 -29.13
N ARG A 233 10.68 -3.45 -28.94
CA ARG A 233 11.53 -3.97 -30.04
C ARG A 233 10.74 -4.88 -30.97
N ALA A 234 10.94 -4.70 -32.28
CA ALA A 234 10.40 -5.63 -33.27
C ALA A 234 11.16 -6.97 -33.25
N TYR A 235 10.53 -8.08 -33.67
CA TYR A 235 11.16 -9.40 -33.63
C TYR A 235 12.49 -9.48 -34.39
N LYS A 236 12.62 -8.71 -35.48
CA LYS A 236 13.86 -8.54 -36.25
C LYS A 236 14.98 -7.82 -35.49
N GLU A 237 14.63 -6.92 -34.57
CA GLU A 237 15.61 -6.26 -33.72
C GLU A 237 16.03 -7.18 -32.59
N VAL A 238 15.08 -7.88 -31.97
CA VAL A 238 15.35 -8.87 -30.93
C VAL A 238 16.24 -9.99 -31.47
N SER A 239 15.97 -10.48 -32.69
CA SER A 239 16.77 -11.52 -33.33
C SER A 239 18.24 -11.09 -33.52
N ARG A 240 18.45 -9.84 -33.95
CA ARG A 240 19.78 -9.22 -34.08
C ARG A 240 20.47 -9.04 -32.73
N ILE A 241 19.77 -8.54 -31.71
CA ILE A 241 20.34 -8.32 -30.37
C ILE A 241 20.79 -9.64 -29.76
N LEU A 242 19.98 -10.69 -29.91
CA LEU A 242 20.19 -11.98 -29.26
C LEU A 242 20.99 -12.99 -30.09
N GLY A 243 21.36 -12.65 -31.33
CA GLY A 243 22.09 -13.54 -32.24
C GLY A 243 21.32 -14.81 -32.64
N ILE A 244 19.99 -14.73 -32.77
CA ILE A 244 19.12 -15.86 -33.14
C ILE A 244 18.22 -15.51 -34.33
N SER A 245 17.51 -16.48 -34.91
CA SER A 245 16.57 -16.22 -36.00
C SER A 245 15.27 -15.58 -35.52
N GLU A 246 14.58 -14.83 -36.39
CA GLU A 246 13.24 -14.28 -36.08
C GLU A 246 12.22 -15.39 -35.78
N VAL A 247 12.37 -16.57 -36.40
CA VAL A 247 11.55 -17.75 -36.12
C VAL A 247 11.76 -18.23 -34.69
N THR A 248 13.01 -18.25 -34.21
CA THR A 248 13.37 -18.61 -32.84
C THR A 248 12.81 -17.60 -31.83
N VAL A 249 12.83 -16.30 -32.14
CA VAL A 249 12.18 -15.25 -31.33
C VAL A 249 10.68 -15.54 -31.19
N LYS A 250 9.99 -15.79 -32.31
CA LYS A 250 8.55 -16.12 -32.31
C LYS A 250 8.25 -17.41 -31.52
N PHE A 251 9.13 -18.41 -31.61
CA PHE A 251 9.03 -19.64 -30.82
C PHE A 251 9.07 -19.37 -29.31
N HIS A 252 10.03 -18.56 -28.82
CA HIS A 252 10.11 -18.19 -27.41
C HIS A 252 8.89 -17.38 -26.93
N ILE A 253 8.38 -16.45 -27.75
CA ILE A 253 7.15 -15.71 -27.44
C ILE A 253 5.95 -16.67 -27.32
N ASN A 254 5.78 -17.58 -28.26
CA ASN A 254 4.67 -18.54 -28.23
C ASN A 254 4.74 -19.47 -27.01
N ASN A 255 5.94 -19.92 -26.64
CA ASN A 255 6.12 -20.69 -25.41
C ASN A 255 5.78 -19.85 -24.18
N SER A 256 6.16 -18.57 -24.15
CA SER A 256 5.82 -17.68 -23.04
C SER A 256 4.32 -17.49 -22.88
N VAL A 257 3.61 -17.26 -23.99
CA VAL A 257 2.14 -17.18 -24.05
C VAL A 257 1.50 -18.45 -23.49
N ARG A 258 1.98 -19.62 -23.95
CA ARG A 258 1.47 -20.93 -23.48
C ARG A 258 1.74 -21.15 -22.00
N LYS A 259 2.96 -20.90 -21.52
CA LYS A 259 3.35 -21.12 -20.11
C LYS A 259 2.64 -20.17 -19.15
N LEU A 260 2.35 -18.95 -19.59
CA LEU A 260 1.59 -17.97 -18.80
C LEU A 260 0.07 -18.17 -18.88
N GLY A 261 -0.43 -19.09 -19.72
CA GLY A 261 -1.85 -19.37 -19.85
C GLY A 261 -2.66 -18.20 -20.43
N VAL A 262 -2.04 -17.40 -21.29
CA VAL A 262 -2.63 -16.19 -21.89
C VAL A 262 -2.85 -16.36 -23.40
N ILE A 263 -3.59 -15.42 -23.99
CA ILE A 263 -4.05 -15.53 -25.39
C ILE A 263 -3.10 -14.91 -26.42
N ASN A 264 -2.24 -13.96 -26.03
CA ASN A 264 -1.34 -13.28 -26.95
C ASN A 264 -0.11 -12.69 -26.24
N SER A 265 0.85 -12.23 -27.03
CA SER A 265 2.11 -11.65 -26.55
C SER A 265 1.93 -10.41 -25.69
N ARG A 266 0.95 -9.54 -26.01
CA ARG A 266 0.66 -8.34 -25.20
C ARG A 266 0.15 -8.72 -23.81
N HIS A 267 -0.77 -9.68 -23.73
CA HIS A 267 -1.27 -10.22 -22.47
C HIS A 267 -0.14 -10.95 -21.72
N ALA A 268 0.76 -11.66 -22.40
CA ALA A 268 1.94 -12.25 -21.78
C ALA A 268 2.87 -11.21 -21.16
N ILE A 269 3.07 -10.07 -21.82
CA ILE A 269 3.85 -8.95 -21.27
C ILE A 269 3.18 -8.38 -20.02
N THR A 270 1.87 -8.07 -20.09
CA THR A 270 1.12 -7.57 -18.92
C THR A 270 1.19 -8.56 -17.75
N LYS A 271 0.98 -9.86 -18.03
CA LYS A 271 1.04 -10.91 -17.01
C LYS A 271 2.44 -11.07 -16.42
N ALA A 272 3.48 -10.98 -17.25
CA ALA A 272 4.86 -11.04 -16.78
C ALA A 272 5.23 -9.84 -15.89
N LEU A 273 4.69 -8.65 -16.18
CA LEU A 273 4.83 -7.46 -15.32
C LEU A 273 4.08 -7.64 -13.98
N GLU A 274 2.82 -8.08 -14.01
CA GLU A 274 2.04 -8.37 -12.79
C GLU A 274 2.72 -9.38 -11.87
N LEU A 275 3.42 -10.35 -12.45
CA LEU A 275 4.14 -11.40 -11.75
C LEU A 275 5.60 -11.03 -11.43
N ASN A 276 6.04 -9.80 -11.75
CA ASN A 276 7.42 -9.32 -11.58
C ASN A 276 8.50 -10.25 -12.18
N LEU A 277 8.22 -10.89 -13.32
CA LEU A 277 9.12 -11.86 -13.95
C LEU A 277 10.36 -11.23 -14.64
N PHE A 278 10.38 -9.91 -14.83
CA PHE A 278 11.51 -9.21 -15.45
C PHE A 278 12.63 -8.82 -14.47
N ASN A 279 12.38 -8.88 -13.16
CA ASN A 279 13.30 -8.35 -12.13
C ASN A 279 14.38 -9.32 -11.65
N SER A 280 14.34 -10.61 -12.02
CA SER A 280 15.20 -11.58 -11.35
C SER A 280 16.60 -11.77 -11.97
N LEU A 281 16.86 -11.50 -13.26
CA LEU A 281 18.19 -11.81 -13.86
C LEU A 281 18.58 -11.00 -15.12
N CYS A 282 17.82 -9.99 -15.55
CA CYS A 282 18.01 -9.39 -16.90
C CYS A 282 18.97 -8.19 -16.98
N GLU A 283 19.39 -7.57 -15.87
CA GLU A 283 20.20 -6.34 -15.91
C GLU A 283 21.63 -6.49 -16.47
N PRO A 284 22.39 -7.59 -16.28
CA PRO A 284 23.78 -7.62 -16.76
C PRO A 284 23.97 -8.12 -18.21
N VAL A 285 22.98 -8.75 -18.86
CA VAL A 285 23.13 -9.29 -20.23
C VAL A 285 22.74 -8.27 -21.30
N VAL A 286 21.67 -7.49 -21.05
CA VAL A 286 21.14 -6.55 -22.05
C VAL A 286 22.07 -5.34 -22.24
N MET A 287 22.76 -4.89 -21.18
CA MET A 287 23.70 -3.76 -21.25
C MET A 287 24.95 -4.07 -22.10
N LYS A 288 25.48 -5.30 -22.06
CA LYS A 288 26.67 -5.68 -22.84
C LYS A 288 26.49 -5.58 -24.36
N HIS A 289 25.25 -5.66 -24.85
CA HIS A 289 24.93 -5.57 -26.27
C HIS A 289 24.51 -4.16 -26.71
N MET A 290 24.27 -3.23 -25.78
CA MET A 290 23.93 -1.85 -26.10
C MET A 290 25.16 -0.94 -26.24
N GLU A 291 26.29 -1.29 -25.61
CA GLU A 291 27.55 -0.54 -25.68
C GLU A 291 28.44 -0.89 -26.88
N SER A 292 28.08 -1.88 -27.70
CA SER A 292 28.88 -2.30 -28.87
C SER A 292 28.40 -1.68 -30.20
N ARG A 293 27.89 -0.45 -30.18
CA ARG A 293 27.51 0.31 -31.38
C ARG A 293 28.37 1.55 -31.56
#